data_AF-A0A5P2UVK2-F1
#
_entry.id   AF-A0A5P2UVK2-F1
#
_cell.length_a   1.000
_cell.length_b   1.000
_cell.length_c   1.000
_cell.angle_alpha   90.00
_cell.angle_beta   90.00
_cell.angle_gamma   90.00
#
_symmetry.space_group_name_H-M   'P 1'
#
loop_
_entity.id
_entity.type
_entity.pdbx_description
1 polymer ?
#
loop_
_entity_poly.entity_id
_entity_poly.type
_entity_poly.pdbx_seq_one_letter_code
_entity_poly.pdbx_strand_id
1 'polypeptide(L)' 'MPVLVPGPLAAHEAGVAPATIRKWVQLGRLTAAGRAGRAQLFRLEDVFAAERAASRRAHRPTPGPEPAPVRHADTAP' A
#
# COMPACT_ATOMS: atom_id res chain seq x y z
N MET A 1 4.72 -24.46 -4.96
CA MET A 1 6.00 -23.97 -4.41
C MET A 1 5.94 -22.45 -4.42
N PRO A 2 6.00 -21.77 -3.25
CA PRO A 2 5.96 -20.32 -3.23
C PRO A 2 7.24 -19.74 -3.83
N VAL A 3 7.09 -18.75 -4.71
CA VAL A 3 8.21 -18.08 -5.38
C VAL A 3 8.79 -17.04 -4.43
N LEU A 4 10.01 -17.28 -3.97
CA LEU A 4 10.76 -16.38 -3.10
C LEU A 4 11.74 -15.55 -3.92
N VAL A 5 11.64 -14.23 -3.81
CA VAL A 5 12.48 -13.29 -4.56
C VAL A 5 13.20 -12.30 -3.64
N PRO A 6 14.42 -11.86 -4.01
CA PRO A 6 15.11 -10.79 -3.29
C PRO A 6 14.37 -9.45 -3.38
N GLY A 7 14.59 -8.57 -2.40
CA GLY A 7 13.95 -7.25 -2.32
C GLY A 7 13.98 -6.40 -3.61
N PRO A 8 15.11 -6.26 -4.33
CA PRO A 8 15.14 -5.50 -5.58
C PRO A 8 14.25 -6.10 -6.68
N LEU A 9 14.23 -7.43 -6.82
CA LEU A 9 13.38 -8.11 -7.79
C LEU A 9 11.90 -8.01 -7.38
N ALA A 10 11.58 -8.20 -6.10
CA ALA A 10 10.24 -8.00 -5.57
C ALA A 10 9.69 -6.60 -5.88
N ALA A 11 10.54 -5.58 -5.74
CA ALA A 11 10.17 -4.19 -6.03
C ALA A 11 9.86 -3.99 -7.52
N HIS A 12 10.69 -4.56 -8.39
CA HIS A 12 10.49 -4.54 -9.84
C HIS A 12 9.17 -5.18 -10.23
N GLU A 13 8.89 -6.41 -9.76
CA GLU A 13 7.65 -7.13 -10.08
C GLU A 13 6.39 -6.39 -9.61
N ALA A 14 6.47 -5.71 -8.45
CA ALA A 14 5.36 -4.92 -7.92
C ALA A 14 5.28 -3.48 -8.45
N GLY A 15 6.21 -3.08 -9.33
CA GLY A 15 6.23 -1.72 -9.88
C GLY A 15 6.48 -0.63 -8.83
N VAL A 16 7.17 -0.95 -7.73
CA VAL A 16 7.48 0.00 -6.65
C VAL A 16 8.98 0.21 -6.50
N ALA A 17 9.39 1.30 -5.85
CA ALA A 17 10.79 1.51 -5.50
C ALA A 17 11.27 0.51 -4.43
N PRO A 18 12.52 0.01 -4.46
CA PRO A 18 13.07 -0.85 -3.40
C PRO A 18 13.01 -0.23 -1.99
N ALA A 19 13.04 1.11 -1.89
CA ALA A 19 12.84 1.82 -0.64
C ALA A 19 11.45 1.60 -0.04
N THR A 20 10.42 1.45 -0.88
CA THR A 20 9.05 1.17 -0.46
C THR A 20 8.93 -0.20 0.19
N ILE A 21 9.57 -1.22 -0.40
CA ILE A 21 9.65 -2.57 0.19
C ILE A 21 10.28 -2.50 1.59
N ARG A 22 11.43 -1.82 1.73
CA ARG A 22 12.08 -1.64 3.05
C ARG A 22 11.15 -0.96 4.05
N LYS A 23 10.46 0.10 3.63
CA LYS A 23 9.50 0.83 4.46
C LYS A 23 8.32 -0.06 4.88
N TRP A 24 7.81 -0.91 4.00
CA TRP A 24 6.75 -1.86 4.36
C TRP A 24 7.23 -2.89 5.38
N VAL A 25 8.45 -3.41 5.25
CA VAL A 25 9.05 -4.32 6.23
C VAL A 25 9.22 -3.65 7.59
N GLN A 26 9.77 -2.44 7.61
CA GLN A 26 9.95 -1.66 8.84
C GLN A 26 8.62 -1.36 9.54
N LEU A 27 7.56 -1.11 8.77
CA LEU A 27 6.23 -0.84 9.30
C LEU A 27 5.41 -2.11 9.60
N GLY A 28 6.00 -3.30 9.44
CA GLY A 28 5.33 -4.58 9.65
C GLY A 28 4.21 -4.89 8.63
N ARG A 29 4.20 -4.19 7.50
CA ARG A 29 3.20 -4.36 6.42
C ARG A 29 3.59 -5.44 5.42
N LEU A 30 4.85 -5.85 5.42
CA LEU A 30 5.39 -6.92 4.60
C LEU A 30 6.34 -7.75 5.45
N THR A 31 6.19 -9.07 5.42
CA THR A 31 7.05 -10.00 6.17
C THR A 31 8.04 -10.65 5.21
N ALA A 32 9.33 -10.68 5.60
CA ALA A 32 10.31 -11.47 4.87
C ALA A 32 10.06 -12.96 5.13
N ALA A 33 9.89 -13.73 4.07
CA ALA A 33 9.65 -15.18 4.15
C ALA A 33 10.94 -15.99 4.34
N GLY A 34 12.10 -15.36 4.19
CA GLY A 34 13.40 -15.98 4.43
C GLY A 34 14.56 -15.02 4.22
N ARG A 35 15.77 -15.57 4.21
CA ARG A 35 17.01 -14.84 3.90
C ARG A 35 17.92 -15.71 3.04
N ALA A 36 18.55 -15.08 2.05
CA ALA A 36 19.65 -15.65 1.28
C ALA A 36 20.92 -14.84 1.60
N GLY A 37 21.71 -15.35 2.56
CA GLY A 37 22.86 -14.62 3.11
C GLY A 37 22.41 -13.32 3.78
N ARG A 38 22.82 -12.17 3.22
CA ARG A 38 22.44 -10.84 3.72
C ARG A 38 21.15 -10.31 3.11
N ALA A 39 20.63 -10.92 2.05
CA ALA A 39 19.41 -10.47 1.37
C ALA A 39 18.17 -11.08 2.03
N GLN A 40 17.15 -10.27 2.29
CA GLN A 40 15.82 -10.75 2.65
C GLN A 40 15.08 -11.26 1.41
N LEU A 41 14.40 -12.38 1.56
CA LEU A 41 13.54 -12.99 0.55
C LEU A 41 12.09 -12.74 0.88
N PHE A 42 11.31 -12.45 -0.15
CA PHE A 42 9.89 -12.12 -0.05
C PHE A 42 9.08 -13.04 -0.94
N ARG A 43 7.91 -13.44 -0.46
CA ARG A 43 6.92 -14.09 -1.31
C ARG A 43 6.30 -13.04 -2.21
N LEU A 44 6.21 -13.34 -3.50
CA LEU A 44 5.61 -12.41 -4.46
C LEU A 44 4.14 -12.11 -4.11
N GLU A 45 3.42 -13.10 -3.59
CA GLU A 45 2.02 -12.96 -3.16
C GLU A 45 1.83 -11.87 -2.08
N ASP A 46 2.71 -11.85 -1.07
CA ASP A 46 2.66 -10.89 0.03
C ASP A 46 3.05 -9.48 -0.43
N VAL A 47 4.00 -9.39 -1.37
CA VAL A 47 4.42 -8.12 -1.95
C VAL A 47 3.28 -7.48 -2.73
N PHE A 48 2.56 -8.26 -3.56
CA PHE A 48 1.39 -7.76 -4.27
C PHE A 48 0.22 -7.43 -3.33
N ALA A 49 0.04 -8.19 -2.24
CA ALA A 49 -0.96 -7.85 -1.24
C ALA A 49 -0.65 -6.51 -0.55
N ALA A 50 0.62 -6.29 -0.22
CA ALA A 50 1.11 -5.04 0.36
C ALA A 50 0.99 -3.86 -0.62
N GLU A 51 1.30 -4.07 -1.90
CA GLU A 51 1.09 -3.08 -2.98
C GLU A 51 -0.36 -2.64 -3.04
N ARG A 52 -1.31 -3.58 -3.18
CA ARG A 52 -2.73 -3.24 -3.25
C ARG A 52 -3.21 -2.49 -2.01
N ALA A 53 -2.73 -2.88 -0.84
CA ALA A 53 -3.05 -2.19 0.41
C ALA A 53 -2.48 -0.77 0.47
N ALA A 54 -1.28 -0.55 -0.09
CA ALA A 54 -0.66 0.76 -0.20
C ALA A 54 -1.38 1.64 -1.23
N SER A 55 -1.71 1.10 -2.40
CA SER A 55 -2.43 1.80 -3.47
C SER A 55 -3.82 2.26 -3.01
N ARG A 56 -4.55 1.43 -2.26
CA ARG A 56 -5.84 1.84 -1.65
C ARG A 56 -5.71 2.98 -0.64
N ARG A 57 -4.59 3.08 0.10
CA ARG A 57 -4.36 4.19 1.03
C ARG A 57 -4.04 5.48 0.30
N ALA A 58 -3.31 5.40 -0.81
CA ALA A 58 -3.01 6.56 -1.65
C ALA A 58 -4.26 7.08 -2.37
N HIS A 59 -5.13 6.17 -2.81
CA HIS A 59 -6.37 6.52 -3.49
C HIS A 59 -7.56 6.75 -2.55
N ARG A 60 -7.38 6.85 -1.22
CA ARG A 60 -8.50 7.26 -0.36
C ARG A 60 -8.88 8.68 -0.81
N PRO A 61 -10.06 8.88 -1.44
CA PRO A 61 -10.49 10.23 -1.71
C PRO A 61 -10.65 10.86 -0.34
N THR A 62 -9.96 11.97 -0.12
CA THR A 62 -10.30 12.86 0.99
C THR A 62 -11.82 13.02 0.91
N PRO A 63 -12.60 12.67 1.97
CA PRO A 63 -14.00 13.03 1.95
C PRO A 63 -14.02 14.53 1.68
N GLY A 64 -14.57 14.91 0.52
CA GLY A 64 -14.68 16.31 0.13
C GLY A 64 -15.38 17.06 1.27
N PRO A 65 -15.12 18.36 1.44
CA PRO A 65 -15.79 19.13 2.48
C PRO A 65 -17.29 18.84 2.37
N GLU A 66 -17.84 18.29 3.45
CA GLU A 66 -19.25 17.96 3.59
C GLU A 66 -20.06 19.15 3.07
N PRO A 67 -20.97 18.97 2.09
CA PRO A 67 -21.73 20.10 1.58
C PRO A 67 -22.49 20.73 2.75
N ALA A 68 -22.21 22.00 3.00
CA ALA A 68 -22.85 22.75 4.07
C ALA A 68 -24.38 22.56 3.98
N PRO A 69 -25.08 22.38 5.12
CA PRO A 69 -26.51 22.16 5.11
C PRO A 69 -27.17 23.32 4.36
N VAL A 70 -27.85 22.99 3.27
CA VAL A 70 -28.65 23.95 2.50
C VAL A 70 -29.68 24.54 3.46
N ARG A 71 -29.44 25.78 3.87
CA ARG A 71 -30.46 26.56 4.58
C ARG A 71 -31.57 26.79 3.58
N HIS A 72 -32.63 25.99 3.67
CA HIS A 72 -33.90 26.32 3.06
C HIS A 72 -34.32 27.67 3.65
N ALA A 73 -34.09 28.74 2.87
CA ALA A 73 -34.72 30.01 3.11
C ALA A 73 -36.22 29.75 2.93
N ASP A 74 -36.90 29.61 4.06
CA ASP A 74 -38.35 29.61 4.13
C ASP A 74 -38.78 31.02 3.68
N THR A 75 -39.15 31.10 2.40
CA THR A 75 -40.01 32.15 1.90
C THR A 75 -41.36 31.98 2.57
N ALA A 76 -41.64 32.81 3.56
CA ALA A 76 -43.01 33.04 4.00
C ALA A 76 -43.41 34.49 3.62
N PRO A 77 -44.64 34.69 3.11
CA PRO A 77 -45.11 35.93 2.49
C PRO A 77 -45.38 37.07 3.47
#